data_AF-A0A1I6KUA3-F1
#
_entry.id   AF-A0A1I6KUA3-F1
#
_cell.length_a   1.000
_cell.length_b   1.000
_cell.length_c   1.000
_cell.angle_alpha   90.00
_cell.angle_beta   90.00
_cell.angle_gamma   90.00
#
_symmetry.space_group_name_H-M   'P 1'
#
loop_
_entity.id
_entity.type
_entity.pdbx_description
1 polymer ?
#
loop_
_entity_poly.entity_id
_entity_poly.type
_entity_poly.pdbx_seq_one_letter_code
_entity_poly.pdbx_strand_id
1 'polypeptide(L)'
;MKRVQQGFTLIELMIVVAIIGILAAVALPAYRDYIIKTKVSEVMTAATQPKAAIQEFYTVKAAMPDVADVPTDNIKSVYVKSVVWDKTAQTLTATAQAIDSTKIDGKKIVLTGKVTAGNESIDWTCSSPDIDKKYLAASCK
;
A
#
# COMPACT_ATOMS: atom_id res chain seq x y z
N MET A 1 53.58 -15.75 30.70
CA MET A 1 52.57 -15.05 31.52
C MET A 1 51.19 -15.44 31.01
N LYS A 2 50.37 -16.13 31.82
CA LYS A 2 48.97 -16.42 31.47
C LYS A 2 48.19 -15.10 31.57
N ARG A 3 47.63 -14.61 30.45
CA ARG A 3 46.69 -13.49 30.50
C ARG A 3 45.45 -13.97 31.27
N VAL A 4 45.13 -13.30 32.38
CA VAL A 4 43.88 -13.51 33.10
C VAL A 4 42.78 -12.92 32.24
N GLN A 5 41.85 -13.75 31.77
CA GLN A 5 40.71 -13.29 30.99
C GLN A 5 39.75 -12.57 31.94
N GLN A 6 39.69 -11.25 31.84
CA GLN A 6 38.69 -10.44 32.55
C GLN A 6 37.33 -10.68 31.88
N GLY A 7 36.40 -11.29 32.62
CA GLY A 7 35.03 -11.48 32.16
C GLY A 7 34.23 -10.18 32.23
N PHE A 8 33.14 -10.12 31.46
CA PHE A 8 32.15 -9.05 31.52
C PHE A 8 31.47 -9.01 32.89
N THR A 9 31.19 -7.82 33.41
CA THR A 9 30.45 -7.64 34.67
C THR A 9 28.94 -7.74 34.43
N LEU A 10 28.20 -8.19 35.46
CA LEU A 10 26.74 -8.19 35.45
C LEU A 10 26.16 -6.79 35.25
N ILE A 11 26.83 -5.77 35.79
CA ILE A 11 26.41 -4.37 35.67
C ILE A 11 26.52 -3.90 34.21
N GLU A 12 27.62 -4.22 33.53
CA GLU A 12 27.78 -3.88 32.11
C GLU A 12 26.69 -4.54 31.25
N LEU A 13 26.36 -5.80 31.53
CA LEU A 13 25.30 -6.51 30.81
C LEU A 13 23.92 -5.89 31.06
N MET A 14 23.61 -5.49 32.30
CA MET A 14 22.35 -4.84 32.64
C MET A 14 22.18 -3.47 31.98
N ILE A 15 23.25 -2.67 31.90
CA ILE A 15 23.20 -1.36 31.22
C ILE A 15 22.93 -1.55 29.73
N VAL A 16 23.59 -2.52 29.09
CA VAL A 16 23.38 -2.83 27.67
C VAL A 16 21.92 -3.24 27.41
N VAL A 17 21.35 -4.10 28.26
CA VAL A 17 19.94 -4.52 28.15
C VAL A 17 18.99 -3.34 28.32
N ALA A 18 19.28 -2.43 29.25
CA ALA A 18 18.46 -1.23 29.46
C ALA A 18 18.46 -0.31 28.22
N ILE A 19 19.63 -0.08 27.61
CA ILE A 19 19.76 0.73 26.39
C ILE A 19 19.02 0.07 25.22
N ILE A 20 19.22 -1.24 25.01
CA ILE A 20 18.52 -2.00 23.96
C ILE A 20 17.00 -1.94 24.17
N GLY A 21 16.53 -2.04 25.42
CA GLY A 21 15.11 -1.94 25.77
C GLY A 21 14.49 -0.61 25.34
N ILE A 22 15.17 0.52 25.62
CA ILE A 22 14.72 1.86 25.21
C ILE A 22 14.68 1.98 23.69
N LEU A 23 15.75 1.57 23.00
CA LEU A 23 15.83 1.64 21.54
C LEU A 23 14.74 0.77 20.88
N ALA A 24 14.51 -0.43 21.39
CA ALA A 24 13.49 -1.35 20.87
C ALA A 24 12.07 -0.80 21.02
N ALA A 25 11.76 -0.14 22.14
CA ALA A 25 10.44 0.45 22.39
C ALA A 25 10.06 1.52 21.35
N VAL A 26 11.03 2.28 20.83
CA VAL A 26 10.80 3.31 19.81
C VAL A 26 10.92 2.74 18.39
N ALA A 27 11.92 1.88 18.15
CA ALA A 27 12.22 1.36 16.83
C ALA A 27 11.18 0.34 16.32
N LEU A 28 10.66 -0.53 17.18
CA LEU A 28 9.74 -1.59 16.76
C LEU A 28 8.40 -1.04 16.22
N PRO A 29 7.72 -0.07 16.87
CA PRO A 29 6.50 0.52 16.32
C PRO A 29 6.74 1.19 14.96
N ALA A 30 7.83 1.95 14.83
CA ALA A 30 8.18 2.64 13.59
C ALA A 30 8.47 1.64 12.44
N TYR A 31 9.20 0.56 12.73
CA TYR A 31 9.48 -0.49 11.76
C TYR A 31 8.21 -1.22 11.31
N ARG A 32 7.29 -1.51 12.24
CA ARG A 32 5.97 -2.09 11.90
C ARG A 32 5.17 -1.17 11.00
N ASP A 33 5.12 0.12 11.31
CA ASP A 33 4.42 1.11 10.48
C ASP A 33 5.02 1.22 9.08
N TYR A 34 6.35 1.12 8.96
CA TYR A 34 7.04 1.05 7.67
C TYR A 34 6.65 -0.19 6.86
N ILE A 35 6.63 -1.38 7.48
CA ILE A 35 6.21 -2.62 6.82
C ILE A 35 4.74 -2.57 6.38
N ILE A 36 3.86 -1.96 7.19
CA ILE A 36 2.47 -1.76 6.79
C ILE A 36 2.40 -0.85 5.55
N LYS A 37 3.13 0.27 5.55
CA LYS A 37 3.17 1.20 4.43
C LYS A 37 3.69 0.56 3.15
N THR A 38 4.73 -0.27 3.22
CA THR A 38 5.26 -0.96 2.03
C THR A 38 4.25 -1.96 1.47
N LYS A 39 3.56 -2.72 2.33
CA LYS A 39 2.47 -3.61 1.90
C LYS A 39 1.29 -2.85 1.28
N VAL A 40 0.89 -1.70 1.86
CA VAL A 40 -0.15 -0.83 1.28
C VAL A 40 0.28 -0.27 -0.08
N SER A 41 1.57 0.02 -0.27
CA SER A 41 2.11 0.43 -1.56
C SER A 41 1.98 -0.66 -2.63
N GLU A 42 2.03 -1.94 -2.26
CA GLU A 42 1.77 -3.04 -3.20
C GLU A 42 0.30 -3.04 -3.64
N VAL A 43 -0.63 -2.81 -2.71
CA VAL A 43 -2.07 -2.67 -3.02
C VAL A 43 -2.31 -1.48 -3.95
N MET A 44 -1.59 -0.37 -3.76
CA MET A 44 -1.59 0.76 -4.68
C MET A 44 -1.13 0.37 -6.08
N THR A 45 0.00 -0.32 -6.19
CA THR A 45 0.53 -0.77 -7.48
C THR A 45 -0.48 -1.66 -8.20
N ALA A 46 -1.08 -2.61 -7.50
CA ALA A 46 -2.14 -3.46 -8.04
C ALA A 46 -3.35 -2.65 -8.53
N ALA A 47 -3.78 -1.63 -7.78
CA ALA A 47 -4.86 -0.74 -8.20
C ALA A 47 -4.56 -0.01 -9.53
N THR A 48 -3.29 0.29 -9.82
CA THR A 48 -2.90 1.00 -11.05
C THR A 48 -2.77 0.11 -12.29
N GLN A 49 -2.65 -1.21 -12.14
CA GLN A 49 -2.37 -2.11 -13.26
C GLN A 49 -3.38 -2.01 -14.42
N PRO A 50 -4.71 -1.91 -14.17
CA PRO A 50 -5.67 -1.85 -15.27
C PRO A 50 -5.72 -0.52 -16.01
N LYS A 51 -5.05 0.54 -15.51
CA LYS A 51 -5.15 1.89 -16.08
C LYS A 51 -4.73 1.95 -17.54
N ALA A 52 -3.69 1.21 -17.93
CA ALA A 52 -3.21 1.21 -19.31
C ALA A 52 -4.26 0.66 -20.28
N ALA A 53 -4.91 -0.44 -19.92
CA ALA A 53 -6.00 -1.03 -20.72
C ALA A 53 -7.21 -0.09 -20.83
N ILE A 54 -7.56 0.60 -19.73
CA ILE A 54 -8.63 1.60 -19.74
C ILE A 54 -8.28 2.78 -20.65
N GLN A 55 -7.05 3.26 -20.57
CA GLN A 55 -6.57 4.36 -21.41
C GLN A 55 -6.58 3.97 -22.90
N GLU A 56 -6.09 2.79 -23.25
CA GLU A 56 -6.11 2.27 -24.62
C GLU A 56 -7.53 2.16 -25.17
N PHE A 57 -8.45 1.56 -24.38
CA PHE A 57 -9.85 1.45 -24.77
C PHE A 57 -10.47 2.83 -25.01
N TYR A 58 -10.22 3.79 -24.11
CA TYR A 58 -10.72 5.15 -24.23
C TYR A 58 -10.19 5.85 -25.49
N THR A 59 -8.91 5.72 -25.81
CA THR A 59 -8.32 6.29 -27.04
C THR A 59 -8.94 5.72 -28.31
N VAL A 60 -9.27 4.43 -28.35
CA VAL A 60 -9.82 3.78 -29.56
C VAL A 60 -11.34 3.98 -29.69
N LYS A 61 -12.07 3.96 -28.58
CA LYS A 61 -13.54 3.93 -28.57
C LYS A 61 -14.18 5.25 -28.14
N ALA A 62 -13.39 6.21 -27.66
CA ALA A 62 -13.86 7.49 -27.09
C ALA A 62 -14.91 7.31 -25.97
N ALA A 63 -14.85 6.18 -25.26
CA ALA A 63 -15.80 5.80 -24.21
C ALA A 63 -15.10 4.99 -23.12
N MET A 64 -15.62 5.02 -21.89
CA MET A 64 -15.11 4.18 -20.81
C MET A 64 -15.43 2.70 -21.04
N PRO A 65 -14.47 1.78 -20.81
CA PRO A 65 -14.65 0.35 -21.01
C PRO A 65 -15.71 -0.22 -20.07
N ASP A 66 -16.37 -1.30 -20.51
CA ASP A 66 -17.20 -2.10 -19.62
C ASP A 66 -16.36 -2.95 -18.67
N VAL A 67 -17.00 -3.48 -17.63
CA VAL A 67 -16.33 -4.32 -16.62
C VAL A 67 -15.66 -5.54 -17.27
N ALA A 68 -16.26 -6.09 -18.31
CA ALA A 68 -15.70 -7.22 -19.06
C ALA A 68 -14.47 -6.86 -19.92
N ASP A 69 -14.27 -5.59 -20.26
CA ASP A 69 -13.18 -5.12 -21.13
C ASP A 69 -11.93 -4.73 -20.32
N VAL A 70 -12.04 -4.66 -18.99
CA VAL A 70 -10.92 -4.27 -18.12
C VAL A 70 -10.36 -5.50 -17.41
N PRO A 71 -9.09 -5.88 -17.64
CA PRO A 71 -8.48 -7.02 -16.98
C PRO A 71 -8.25 -6.68 -15.50
N THR A 72 -9.22 -7.02 -14.67
CA THR A 72 -9.13 -6.92 -13.20
C THR A 72 -9.10 -8.30 -12.55
N ASP A 73 -9.51 -9.32 -13.29
CA ASP A 73 -9.44 -10.71 -12.87
C ASP A 73 -7.98 -11.12 -12.64
N ASN A 74 -7.75 -11.78 -11.50
CA ASN A 74 -6.45 -12.30 -11.08
C ASN A 74 -5.39 -11.26 -10.68
N ILE A 75 -5.75 -9.98 -10.54
CA ILE A 75 -4.91 -9.03 -9.82
C ILE A 75 -5.07 -9.29 -8.32
N LYS A 76 -4.29 -10.26 -7.84
CA LYS A 76 -4.31 -10.75 -6.46
C LYS A 76 -2.89 -10.95 -5.99
N SER A 77 -2.67 -10.72 -4.70
CA SER A 77 -1.43 -11.06 -4.02
C SER A 77 -1.75 -11.47 -2.59
N VAL A 78 -0.71 -11.76 -1.81
CA VAL A 78 -0.87 -11.99 -0.37
C VAL A 78 -1.58 -10.80 0.28
N TYR A 79 -1.37 -9.57 -0.22
CA TYR A 79 -1.92 -8.35 0.36
C TYR A 79 -3.11 -7.74 -0.39
N VAL A 80 -3.38 -8.22 -1.61
CA VAL A 80 -4.47 -7.72 -2.47
C VAL A 80 -5.57 -8.77 -2.57
N LYS A 81 -6.75 -8.44 -2.04
CA LYS A 81 -7.94 -9.30 -2.09
C LYS A 81 -8.58 -9.31 -3.48
N SER A 82 -8.75 -8.11 -4.04
CA SER A 82 -9.39 -7.90 -5.33
C SER A 82 -9.08 -6.51 -5.86
N VAL A 83 -9.09 -6.37 -7.18
CA VAL A 83 -9.21 -5.10 -7.90
C VAL A 83 -10.51 -5.15 -8.68
N VAL A 84 -11.30 -4.08 -8.65
CA VAL A 84 -12.60 -4.02 -9.33
C VAL A 84 -12.71 -2.71 -10.09
N TRP A 85 -13.13 -2.79 -11.35
CA TRP A 85 -13.52 -1.62 -12.15
C TRP A 85 -15.02 -1.38 -12.03
N ASP A 86 -15.40 -0.15 -11.69
CA ASP A 86 -16.76 0.35 -11.74
C ASP A 86 -16.85 1.43 -12.83
N LYS A 87 -17.50 1.08 -13.95
CA LYS A 87 -17.72 1.99 -15.09
C LYS A 87 -18.60 3.18 -14.73
N THR A 88 -19.60 3.00 -13.87
CA THR A 88 -20.55 4.06 -13.51
C THR A 88 -19.87 5.11 -12.64
N ALA A 89 -19.13 4.67 -11.62
CA ALA A 89 -18.36 5.56 -10.76
C ALA A 89 -17.03 6.01 -11.40
N GLN A 90 -16.60 5.35 -12.49
CA GLN A 90 -15.28 5.51 -13.12
C GLN A 90 -14.14 5.27 -12.13
N THR A 91 -14.28 4.22 -11.31
CA THR A 91 -13.32 3.91 -10.24
C THR A 91 -12.67 2.55 -10.37
N LEU A 92 -11.36 2.49 -10.14
CA LEU A 92 -10.61 1.27 -9.86
C LEU A 92 -10.45 1.14 -8.34
N THR A 93 -11.02 0.10 -7.76
CA THR A 93 -10.98 -0.15 -6.32
C THR A 93 -10.16 -1.39 -6.01
N ALA A 94 -9.02 -1.22 -5.34
CA ALA A 94 -8.25 -2.32 -4.75
C ALA A 94 -8.61 -2.49 -3.27
N THR A 95 -8.86 -3.73 -2.86
CA THR A 95 -9.17 -4.08 -1.46
C THR A 95 -7.98 -4.79 -0.83
N ALA A 96 -7.51 -4.31 0.32
CA ALA A 96 -6.39 -4.88 1.05
C ALA A 96 -6.79 -6.11 1.89
N GLN A 97 -5.85 -7.03 2.13
CA GLN A 97 -5.99 -8.18 3.03
C GLN A 97 -4.64 -8.55 3.66
N ALA A 98 -4.64 -9.27 4.79
CA ALA A 98 -3.44 -9.87 5.40
C ALA A 98 -2.26 -8.89 5.65
N ILE A 99 -2.55 -7.61 5.88
CA ILE A 99 -1.57 -6.58 6.25
C ILE A 99 -1.65 -6.33 7.77
N ASP A 100 -2.81 -5.90 8.23
CA ASP A 100 -3.16 -5.64 9.63
C ASP A 100 -4.67 -5.65 9.75
N SER A 101 -5.20 -6.62 10.49
CA SER A 101 -6.64 -6.89 10.61
C SER A 101 -7.44 -5.76 11.23
N THR A 102 -6.78 -4.87 11.98
CA THR A 102 -7.42 -3.76 12.68
C THR A 102 -7.31 -2.45 11.90
N LYS A 103 -6.21 -2.27 11.17
CA LYS A 103 -5.86 -0.98 10.55
C LYS A 103 -6.07 -0.94 9.05
N ILE A 104 -5.94 -2.05 8.33
CA ILE A 104 -5.81 -2.05 6.87
C ILE A 104 -6.72 -3.06 6.18
N ASP A 105 -6.89 -4.26 6.73
CA ASP A 105 -7.60 -5.33 6.03
C ASP A 105 -9.06 -4.97 5.75
N GLY A 106 -9.52 -5.27 4.54
CA GLY A 106 -10.86 -4.90 4.06
C GLY A 106 -11.01 -3.45 3.63
N LYS A 107 -10.05 -2.58 3.93
CA LYS A 107 -10.05 -1.18 3.49
C LYS A 107 -9.59 -1.07 2.04
N LYS A 108 -9.94 0.06 1.43
CA LYS A 108 -9.89 0.25 -0.02
C LYS A 108 -8.96 1.38 -0.43
N ILE A 109 -8.25 1.14 -1.53
CA ILE A 109 -7.62 2.18 -2.33
C ILE A 109 -8.46 2.37 -3.58
N VAL A 110 -8.94 3.60 -3.79
CA VAL A 110 -9.85 3.96 -4.89
C VAL A 110 -9.15 4.94 -5.81
N LEU A 111 -9.04 4.58 -7.09
CA LEU A 111 -8.54 5.46 -8.14
C LEU A 111 -9.71 5.89 -9.01
N THR A 112 -9.97 7.18 -9.06
CA THR A 112 -11.04 7.76 -9.88
C THR A 112 -10.44 8.35 -11.15
N GLY A 113 -10.86 7.83 -12.29
CA GLY A 113 -10.51 8.37 -13.61
C GLY A 113 -11.49 9.47 -13.97
N LYS A 114 -10.98 10.64 -14.40
CA LYS A 114 -11.78 11.75 -14.93
C LYS A 114 -11.32 12.04 -16.34
N VAL A 115 -12.28 12.11 -17.25
CA VAL A 115 -12.06 12.60 -18.61
C VAL A 115 -12.43 14.08 -18.65
N THR A 116 -11.49 14.91 -19.09
CA THR A 116 -11.76 16.31 -19.38
C THR A 116 -12.08 16.45 -20.86
N ALA A 117 -13.15 17.16 -21.20
CA ALA A 117 -13.53 17.38 -22.60
C ALA A 117 -12.37 18.02 -23.39
N GLY A 118 -11.98 17.41 -24.51
CA GLY A 118 -10.84 17.83 -25.32
C GLY A 118 -9.49 17.22 -24.93
N ASN A 119 -9.41 16.45 -23.83
CA ASN A 119 -8.24 15.63 -23.50
C ASN A 119 -8.43 14.18 -23.97
N GLU A 120 -7.39 13.62 -24.60
CA GLU A 120 -7.31 12.20 -24.96
C GLU A 120 -6.79 11.33 -23.80
N SER A 121 -6.40 11.96 -22.69
CA SER A 121 -5.88 11.31 -21.48
C SER A 121 -6.92 11.28 -20.36
N ILE A 122 -6.92 10.19 -19.58
CA ILE A 122 -7.69 10.07 -18.35
C ILE A 122 -6.86 10.58 -17.17
N ASP A 123 -7.36 11.58 -16.47
CA ASP A 123 -6.75 12.11 -15.25
C ASP A 123 -7.13 11.22 -14.07
N TRP A 124 -6.14 10.64 -13.39
CA TRP A 124 -6.38 9.75 -12.27
C TRP A 124 -6.12 10.44 -10.94
N THR A 125 -7.11 10.40 -10.06
CA THR A 125 -7.00 10.81 -8.66
C THR A 125 -7.10 9.60 -7.75
N CYS A 126 -6.47 9.65 -6.58
CA CYS A 126 -6.49 8.54 -5.61
C CYS A 126 -7.09 8.99 -4.28
N SER A 127 -7.92 8.13 -3.69
CA SER A 127 -8.52 8.34 -2.37
C SER A 127 -8.56 7.03 -1.58
N SER A 128 -8.37 7.12 -0.27
CA SER A 128 -8.43 5.98 0.66
C SER A 128 -8.85 6.47 2.06
N PRO A 129 -10.09 6.94 2.23
CA PRO A 129 -10.52 7.65 3.44
C PRO A 129 -10.42 6.79 4.70
N ASP A 130 -10.55 5.47 4.58
CA ASP A 130 -10.54 4.56 5.72
C ASP A 130 -9.12 4.23 6.21
N ILE A 131 -8.08 4.47 5.40
CA ILE A 131 -6.69 4.16 5.72
C ILE A 131 -6.00 5.41 6.26
N ASP A 132 -5.32 5.30 7.39
CA ASP A 132 -4.53 6.40 7.95
C ASP A 132 -3.48 6.88 6.94
N LYS A 133 -3.42 8.20 6.73
CA LYS A 133 -2.52 8.87 5.79
C LYS A 133 -1.05 8.52 5.99
N LYS A 134 -0.62 8.08 7.18
CA LYS A 134 0.76 7.63 7.42
C LYS A 134 1.12 6.36 6.64
N TYR A 135 0.14 5.51 6.33
CA TYR A 135 0.31 4.27 5.57
C TYR A 135 0.15 4.47 4.06
N LEU A 136 -0.35 5.62 3.62
CA LEU A 136 -0.58 5.92 2.21
C LEU A 136 0.66 6.50 1.52
N ALA A 137 0.80 6.19 0.23
CA ALA A 137 1.74 6.87 -0.66
C ALA A 137 1.33 8.34 -0.83
N ALA A 138 2.31 9.22 -1.09
CA ALA A 138 2.04 10.66 -1.23
C ALA A 138 1.01 10.99 -2.31
N SER A 139 0.96 10.18 -3.38
CA SER A 139 -0.01 10.30 -4.48
C SER A 139 -1.45 9.94 -4.11
N CYS A 140 -1.71 9.44 -2.90
CA CYS A 140 -3.02 9.03 -2.42
C CYS A 140 -3.36 9.53 -1.00
N LYS A 141 -2.76 10.64 -0.58
CA LYS A 141 -3.03 11.26 0.72
C LYS A 141 -4.16 12.28 0.68
#